data_AF-A0AAV9SQJ7-F1
#
_entry.id   AF-A0AAV9SQJ7-F1
#
_cell.length_a   1.000
_cell.length_b   1.000
_cell.length_c   1.000
_cell.angle_alpha   90.00
_cell.angle_beta   90.00
_cell.angle_gamma   90.00
#
_symmetry.space_group_name_H-M   'P 1'
#
loop_
_entity.id
_entity.type
_entity.pdbx_description
1 polymer ?
#
loop_
_entity_poly.entity_id
_entity_poly.type
_entity_poly.pdbx_seq_one_letter_code
_entity_poly.pdbx_strand_id
1 'polypeptide(L)'
;MYVNVGFPEQQGKHCILDVSANAVRRLQAAQLHPIAIFVRPKSLENVLEINTRLTEEQARKAMDRALKLEQDFLECFSAVVEGESFEEVYHKVKTVIEEQSGPYIWIPTRERL
;
A
#
# COMPACT_ATOMS: atom_id res chain seq x y z
N MET A 1 -0.16 -11.74 5.73
CA MET A 1 -0.99 -12.95 5.45
C MET A 1 -0.42 -13.63 4.19
N TYR A 2 0.08 -14.86 4.30
CA TYR A 2 0.84 -15.56 3.25
C TYR A 2 -0.03 -16.09 2.11
N VAL A 3 0.39 -15.95 0.84
CA VAL A 3 0.36 -16.99 -0.23
C VAL A 3 1.35 -16.65 -1.38
N ASN A 4 2.29 -17.58 -1.61
CA ASN A 4 2.96 -17.98 -2.87
C ASN A 4 3.51 -16.90 -3.83
N VAL A 5 4.85 -16.78 -3.91
CA VAL A 5 5.56 -16.08 -5.00
C VAL A 5 5.87 -17.10 -6.10
N GLY A 6 4.82 -17.58 -6.77
CA GLY A 6 4.94 -18.24 -8.06
C GLY A 6 4.61 -17.24 -9.14
N PHE A 7 5.55 -17.01 -10.07
CA PHE A 7 5.32 -16.23 -11.30
C PHE A 7 3.98 -16.60 -11.96
N PRO A 8 3.15 -15.62 -12.36
CA PRO A 8 2.15 -15.94 -13.36
C PRO A 8 1.85 -14.74 -14.27
N GLU A 9 2.39 -14.77 -15.48
CA GLU A 9 1.63 -14.30 -16.66
C GLU A 9 0.39 -15.20 -16.92
N GLN A 10 0.05 -16.17 -16.04
CA GLN A 10 -0.88 -17.25 -16.37
C GLN A 10 -2.16 -17.42 -15.52
N GLN A 11 -2.48 -16.60 -14.51
CA GLN A 11 -3.77 -16.79 -13.78
C GLN A 11 -4.55 -15.55 -13.31
N GLY A 12 -4.14 -14.32 -13.63
CA GLY A 12 -4.93 -13.12 -13.23
C GLY A 12 -5.11 -12.98 -11.72
N LYS A 13 -4.15 -13.47 -10.92
CA LYS A 13 -4.16 -13.40 -9.45
C LYS A 13 -3.08 -12.44 -8.97
N HIS A 14 -3.41 -11.59 -8.00
CA HIS A 14 -2.46 -10.71 -7.34
C HIS A 14 -1.81 -11.40 -6.15
N CYS A 15 -0.47 -11.31 -6.05
CA CYS A 15 0.26 -11.74 -4.87
C CYS A 15 0.17 -10.64 -3.79
N ILE A 16 -0.31 -11.00 -2.59
CA ILE A 16 -0.33 -10.09 -1.44
C ILE A 16 0.99 -10.25 -0.68
N LEU A 17 1.72 -9.15 -0.52
CA LEU A 17 3.03 -9.14 0.12
C LEU A 17 2.95 -8.45 1.49
N ASP A 18 3.47 -9.13 2.51
CA ASP A 18 3.62 -8.62 3.88
C ASP A 18 5.08 -8.22 4.10
N VAL A 19 5.46 -7.08 3.55
CA VAL A 19 6.85 -6.60 3.47
C VAL A 19 6.94 -5.10 3.74
N SER A 20 8.14 -4.60 4.04
CA SER A 20 8.39 -3.16 4.20
C SER A 20 8.49 -2.43 2.86
N ALA A 21 8.36 -1.09 2.87
CA ALA A 21 8.48 -0.26 1.66
C ALA A 21 9.85 -0.39 0.96
N ASN A 22 10.92 -0.76 1.69
CA ASN A 22 12.21 -1.10 1.07
C ASN A 22 12.11 -2.28 0.09
N ALA A 23 11.21 -3.23 0.33
CA ALA A 23 10.98 -4.33 -0.60
C ALA A 23 10.33 -3.84 -1.90
N VAL A 24 9.50 -2.80 -1.87
CA VAL A 24 8.90 -2.19 -3.07
C VAL A 24 9.99 -1.70 -4.02
N ARG A 25 10.99 -0.98 -3.50
CA ARG A 25 12.15 -0.54 -4.31
C ARG A 25 12.92 -1.70 -4.93
N ARG A 26 13.09 -2.80 -4.20
CA ARG A 26 13.76 -4.00 -4.72
C ARG A 26 12.94 -4.69 -5.82
N LEU A 27 11.62 -4.75 -5.67
CA LEU A 27 10.72 -5.29 -6.71
C LEU A 27 10.81 -4.44 -7.98
N GLN A 28 10.71 -3.12 -7.85
CA GLN A 28 10.85 -2.18 -8.98
C GLN A 28 12.20 -2.33 -9.69
N ALA A 29 13.29 -2.47 -8.92
CA ALA A 29 14.62 -2.73 -9.46
C ALA A 29 14.71 -4.07 -10.23
N ALA A 30 13.94 -5.08 -9.80
CA ALA A 30 13.82 -6.37 -10.47
C ALA A 30 12.81 -6.36 -11.65
N GLN A 31 12.35 -5.18 -12.09
CA GLN A 31 11.32 -5.03 -13.14
C GLN A 31 9.98 -5.70 -12.78
N LEU A 32 9.71 -5.86 -11.48
CA LEU A 32 8.40 -6.19 -10.96
C LEU A 32 7.73 -4.89 -10.52
N HIS A 33 6.57 -4.56 -11.06
CA HIS A 33 5.85 -3.33 -10.78
C HIS A 33 4.70 -3.61 -9.81
N PRO A 34 4.93 -3.61 -8.48
CA PRO A 34 3.87 -3.86 -7.52
C PRO A 34 2.88 -2.69 -7.46
N ILE A 35 1.63 -2.98 -7.16
CA ILE A 35 0.64 -1.99 -6.74
C ILE A 35 0.86 -1.72 -5.24
N ALA A 36 1.59 -0.66 -4.92
CA ALA A 36 1.93 -0.31 -3.53
C ALA A 36 0.95 0.74 -3.00
N ILE A 37 0.07 0.36 -2.07
CA ILE A 37 -0.99 1.24 -1.56
C ILE A 37 -0.65 1.62 -0.12
N PHE A 38 -0.52 2.92 0.15
CA PHE A 38 -0.36 3.44 1.50
C PHE A 38 -1.72 3.89 2.05
N VAL A 39 -2.09 3.37 3.22
CA VAL A 39 -3.27 3.82 3.96
C VAL A 39 -2.83 4.93 4.90
N ARG A 40 -3.14 6.19 4.56
CA ARG A 40 -2.78 7.34 5.38
C ARG A 40 -3.81 7.52 6.50
N PRO A 41 -3.41 7.46 7.78
CA PRO A 41 -4.29 7.80 8.88
C PRO A 41 -4.49 9.32 8.97
N LYS A 42 -5.72 9.78 9.18
CA LYS A 42 -6.03 11.21 9.33
C LYS A 42 -5.75 11.74 10.74
N SER A 43 -5.97 10.90 11.75
CA SER A 43 -5.78 11.22 13.17
C SER A 43 -5.60 9.95 14.00
N LEU A 44 -5.33 10.11 15.30
CA LEU A 44 -5.23 8.98 16.23
C LEU A 44 -6.59 8.28 16.39
N GLU A 45 -7.66 9.06 16.46
CA GLU A 45 -9.04 8.57 16.52
C GLU A 45 -9.36 7.75 15.27
N ASN A 46 -8.97 8.23 14.09
CA ASN A 46 -9.18 7.52 12.84
C ASN A 46 -8.45 6.16 12.81
N VAL A 47 -7.26 6.04 13.39
CA VAL A 47 -6.56 4.74 13.53
C VAL A 47 -7.37 3.77 14.40
N LEU A 48 -7.99 4.27 15.48
CA LEU A 48 -8.82 3.46 16.38
C LEU A 48 -10.16 3.09 15.74
N GLU A 49 -10.73 3.95 14.92
CA GLU A 49 -11.96 3.69 14.15
C GLU A 49 -11.73 2.64 13.06
N ILE A 50 -10.63 2.75 12.31
CA ILE A 50 -10.25 1.78 11.27
C ILE A 50 -9.84 0.44 11.90
N ASN A 51 -9.20 0.45 13.08
CA ASN A 51 -8.76 -0.75 13.77
C ASN A 51 -9.11 -0.73 15.26
N THR A 52 -10.33 -1.16 15.55
CA THR A 52 -10.94 -1.20 16.89
C THR A 52 -10.26 -2.15 17.87
N ARG A 53 -9.26 -2.94 17.43
CA ARG A 53 -8.52 -3.89 18.28
C ARG A 53 -7.27 -3.29 18.91
N LEU A 54 -6.90 -2.06 18.56
CA LEU A 54 -5.72 -1.39 19.08
C LEU A 54 -6.01 -0.67 20.39
N THR A 55 -5.05 -0.68 21.30
CA THR A 55 -5.03 0.29 22.41
C THR A 55 -4.58 1.67 21.91
N GLU A 56 -4.89 2.73 22.66
CA GLU A 56 -4.46 4.09 22.30
C GLU A 56 -2.93 4.22 22.15
N GLU A 57 -2.16 3.55 23.02
CA GLU A 57 -0.69 3.53 22.91
C GLU A 57 -0.22 2.84 21.61
N GLN A 58 -0.86 1.73 21.23
CA GLN A 58 -0.56 1.03 19.98
C GLN A 58 -0.95 1.86 18.75
N ALA A 59 -2.09 2.54 18.81
CA ALA A 59 -2.57 3.43 17.74
C ALA A 59 -1.62 4.61 17.52
N ARG A 60 -1.09 5.20 18.60
CA ARG A 60 -0.10 6.29 18.54
C ARG A 60 1.21 5.82 17.90
N LYS A 61 1.73 4.65 18.31
CA LYS A 61 2.89 4.02 17.64
C LYS A 61 2.61 3.67 16.17
N ALA A 62 1.38 3.31 15.82
CA ALA A 62 1.00 3.05 14.43
C ALA A 62 0.98 4.34 13.61
N MET A 63 0.44 5.43 14.15
CA MET A 63 0.41 6.74 13.51
C MET A 63 1.82 7.29 13.29
N ASP A 64 2.70 7.24 14.29
CA ASP A 64 4.10 7.68 14.16
C ASP A 64 4.84 6.90 13.06
N ARG A 65 4.62 5.58 13.00
CA ARG A 65 5.18 4.73 11.94
C ARG A 65 4.61 5.09 10.56
N ALA A 66 3.32 5.40 10.47
CA ALA A 66 2.69 5.80 9.22
C ALA A 66 3.25 7.13 8.72
N LEU A 67 3.40 8.13 9.59
CA LEU A 67 3.99 9.43 9.26
C LEU A 67 5.44 9.28 8.78
N LYS A 68 6.23 8.42 9.45
CA LYS A 68 7.61 8.16 9.04
C LYS A 68 7.67 7.44 7.69
N LEU A 69 6.81 6.45 7.49
CA LEU A 69 6.71 5.70 6.24
C LEU A 69 6.32 6.62 5.08
N GLU A 70 5.36 7.52 5.30
CA GLU A 70 4.97 8.52 4.32
C GLU A 70 6.13 9.44 3.95
N GLN A 71 6.81 10.03 4.94
CA GLN A 71 7.95 10.93 4.72
C GLN A 71 9.05 10.26 3.88
N ASP A 72 9.37 9.01 4.18
CA ASP A 72 10.53 8.33 3.60
C ASP A 72 10.21 7.62 2.26
N PHE A 73 8.95 7.26 2.01
CA PHE A 73 8.58 6.36 0.92
C PHE A 73 7.38 6.82 0.08
N LEU A 74 6.92 8.08 0.20
CA LEU A 74 5.78 8.58 -0.57
C LEU A 74 5.89 8.28 -2.07
N GLU A 75 7.08 8.48 -2.66
CA GLU A 75 7.37 8.23 -4.07
C GLU A 75 7.33 6.74 -4.49
N CYS A 76 7.38 5.83 -3.51
CA CYS A 76 7.35 4.39 -3.77
C CYS A 76 5.91 3.86 -3.90
N PHE A 77 4.91 4.63 -3.42
CA PHE A 77 3.52 4.21 -3.44
C PHE A 77 2.85 4.55 -4.76
N SER A 78 2.12 3.58 -5.31
CA SER A 78 1.27 3.76 -6.48
C SER A 78 0.04 4.61 -6.16
N ALA A 79 -0.44 4.53 -4.91
CA ALA A 79 -1.59 5.30 -4.44
C ALA A 79 -1.51 5.53 -2.93
N VAL A 80 -2.12 6.63 -2.49
CA VAL A 80 -2.42 6.90 -1.09
C VAL A 80 -3.93 6.91 -0.91
N VAL A 81 -4.43 6.15 0.05
CA VAL A 81 -5.86 6.07 0.38
C VAL A 81 -6.09 6.54 1.81
N GLU A 82 -7.20 7.22 2.00
CA GLU A 82 -7.68 7.68 3.30
C GLU A 82 -9.14 7.25 3.43
N GLY A 83 -9.63 7.06 4.66
CA GLY A 83 -11.04 6.77 4.92
C GLY A 83 -11.39 6.98 6.38
N GLU A 84 -12.67 7.09 6.67
CA GLU A 84 -13.20 7.28 8.03
C GLU A 84 -13.54 5.94 8.69
N SER A 85 -13.68 4.88 7.90
CA SER A 85 -13.93 3.52 8.40
C SER A 85 -13.08 2.48 7.67
N PHE A 86 -12.97 1.29 8.26
CA PHE A 86 -12.34 0.13 7.62
C PHE A 86 -12.98 -0.21 6.27
N GLU A 87 -14.31 -0.12 6.18
CA GLU A 87 -15.07 -0.45 4.97
C GLU A 87 -14.76 0.52 3.83
N GLU A 88 -14.68 1.82 4.13
CA GLU A 88 -14.31 2.84 3.14
C GLU A 88 -12.87 2.63 2.63
N VAL A 89 -11.93 2.39 3.55
CA VAL A 89 -10.53 2.10 3.19
C VAL A 89 -10.46 0.84 2.33
N TYR A 90 -11.17 -0.23 2.71
CA TYR A 90 -11.21 -1.48 1.96
C TYR A 90 -11.74 -1.27 0.53
N HIS A 91 -12.84 -0.53 0.39
CA HIS A 91 -13.40 -0.21 -0.92
C HIS A 91 -12.42 0.57 -1.80
N LYS A 92 -11.76 1.60 -1.24
CA LYS A 92 -10.76 2.39 -1.98
C LYS A 92 -9.56 1.56 -2.39
N VAL A 93 -9.05 0.71 -1.51
CA VAL A 93 -7.96 -0.23 -1.84
C VAL A 93 -8.36 -1.13 -3.00
N LYS A 94 -9.58 -1.67 -2.99
CA LYS A 94 -10.08 -2.53 -4.07
C LYS A 94 -10.16 -1.77 -5.39
N THR A 95 -10.71 -0.55 -5.40
CA THR A 95 -10.76 0.31 -6.59
C THR A 95 -9.38 0.58 -7.16
N VAL A 96 -8.40 0.94 -6.31
CA VAL A 96 -7.02 1.16 -6.76
C VAL A 96 -6.43 -0.10 -7.39
N ILE A 97 -6.65 -1.28 -6.80
CA ILE A 97 -6.18 -2.53 -7.39
C ILE A 97 -6.82 -2.74 -8.76
N GLU A 98 -8.14 -2.60 -8.89
CA GLU A 98 -8.85 -2.77 -10.16
C GLU A 98 -8.34 -1.83 -11.25
N GLU A 99 -8.12 -0.55 -10.92
CA GLU A 99 -7.61 0.47 -11.84
C GLU A 99 -6.16 0.20 -12.28
N GLN A 100 -5.31 -0.28 -11.37
CA GLN A 100 -3.88 -0.51 -11.61
C GLN A 100 -3.58 -1.91 -12.17
N SER A 101 -4.59 -2.77 -12.33
CA SER A 101 -4.43 -4.15 -12.82
C SER A 101 -4.64 -4.32 -14.33
N GLY A 102 -4.83 -3.21 -15.05
CA GLY A 102 -5.01 -3.24 -16.50
C GLY A 102 -3.79 -3.80 -17.25
N PRO A 103 -3.95 -4.18 -18.53
CA PRO A 103 -2.85 -4.67 -19.37
C PRO A 103 -1.77 -3.61 -19.64
N TYR A 104 -2.07 -2.34 -19.36
CA TYR A 104 -1.16 -1.21 -19.45
C TYR A 104 -1.04 -0.56 -18.08
N ILE A 105 0.18 -0.35 -17.63
CA ILE A 105 0.49 0.28 -16.35
C ILE A 105 1.39 1.50 -16.54
N TRP A 106 1.27 2.47 -15.64
CA TRP A 106 2.14 3.64 -15.61
C TRP A 106 3.41 3.32 -14.82
N ILE A 107 4.57 3.50 -15.44
CA ILE A 107 5.87 3.34 -14.80
C ILE A 107 6.63 4.66 -14.83
N PRO A 108 7.35 5.03 -13.75
CA PRO A 108 8.16 6.23 -13.74
C PRO A 108 9.20 6.21 -14.87
N THR A 109 9.32 7.32 -15.60
CA THR A 109 10.38 7.48 -16.60
C THR A 109 11.71 7.73 -15.90
N ARG A 110 12.82 7.32 -16.52
CA ARG A 110 14.17 7.62 -16.01
C ARG A 110 14.62 9.06 -16.33
N GLU A 111 13.82 9.82 -17.06
CA GLU A 111 14.16 11.18 -17.45
C GLU A 111 13.80 12.15 -16.31
N ARG A 112 14.80 12.92 -15.86
CA ARG A 112 14.56 14.05 -14.96
C ARG A 112 14.02 15.21 -15.79
N LEU A 113 12.86 15.73 -15.38
CA LEU A 113 12.31 17.00 -15.85
C LEU A 113 13.20 18.18 -15.47
#